data_AF-A0A661ZUS4-F1
#
_entry.id   AF-A0A661ZUS4-F1
#
_cell.length_a   1.000
_cell.length_b   1.000
_cell.length_c   1.000
_cell.angle_alpha   90.00
_cell.angle_beta   90.00
_cell.angle_gamma   90.00
#
_symmetry.space_group_name_H-M   'P 1'
#
loop_
_entity.id
_entity.type
_entity.pdbx_description
1 polymer ?
#
loop_
_entity_poly.entity_id
_entity_poly.type
_entity_poly.pdbx_seq_one_letter_code
_entity_poly.pdbx_strand_id
1 'polypeptide(L)'
;MKNIIRVLVVSVLIFATAKISYAEKNQFGNFKSTEGIKSTAAGCAAPAGFRFLQVNNVKARINTGGDMWWDLDQLGKYFIPGNTSKRSMFASSLWIGGEDINNQLKLAAHTYRSNGVDFWTGPLTIDGTASIDNVTCSDWDHFTVVTREEVDEFINWFNSTNRNEEFPGYVIPQSIIEYPAHGDVEAGQSYYLAPFKDIDLDGSYDPNNGDYPYYDLNNDLCPLLFAGDPDYVPAPTMESELYPQYYGGILVDQVLKGDETFWWVFNDKGDFHSETNGASIGIEVRGQAFGFATNDVINNMTFYSYEVINRSTYVLTDTYFSPWVDADLGYAFDDFVGCDVERGLGYCY
;
A
#
# COMPACT_ATOMS: atom_id res chain seq x y z
N MET A 1 4.60 -15.91 59.79
CA MET A 1 4.82 -17.05 58.86
C MET A 1 3.65 -17.30 57.89
N LYS A 2 2.40 -17.46 58.35
CA LYS A 2 1.25 -17.74 57.44
C LYS A 2 1.02 -16.68 56.34
N ASN A 3 1.25 -15.39 56.63
CA ASN A 3 1.07 -14.33 55.63
C ASN A 3 2.21 -14.27 54.60
N ILE A 4 3.44 -14.62 55.00
CA ILE A 4 4.60 -14.70 54.10
C ILE A 4 4.42 -15.86 53.11
N ILE A 5 3.92 -17.00 53.58
CA ILE A 5 3.63 -18.16 52.73
C ILE A 5 2.51 -17.84 51.72
N ARG A 6 1.47 -17.12 52.14
CA ARG A 6 0.39 -16.69 51.22
C ARG A 6 0.89 -15.73 50.14
N VAL A 7 1.74 -14.77 50.48
CA VAL A 7 2.34 -13.85 49.50
C VAL A 7 3.22 -14.63 48.52
N LEU A 8 4.09 -15.53 49.01
CA LEU A 8 4.92 -16.38 48.15
C LEU A 8 4.11 -17.26 47.20
N VAL A 9 3.01 -17.86 47.67
CA VAL A 9 2.13 -18.69 46.82
C VAL A 9 1.44 -17.86 45.75
N VAL A 10 0.97 -16.65 46.08
CA VAL A 10 0.36 -15.73 45.10
C VAL A 10 1.40 -15.24 44.09
N SER A 11 2.63 -14.92 44.51
CA SER A 11 3.71 -14.53 43.60
C SER A 11 4.09 -15.66 42.63
N VAL A 12 4.19 -16.90 43.11
CA VAL A 12 4.49 -18.07 42.26
C VAL A 12 3.36 -18.36 41.27
N LEU A 13 2.09 -18.18 41.68
CA LEU A 13 0.94 -18.34 40.79
C LEU A 13 0.90 -17.26 39.68
N ILE A 14 1.24 -16.01 39.99
CA ILE A 14 1.30 -14.92 39.00
C ILE A 14 2.40 -15.18 37.96
N PHE A 15 3.58 -15.66 38.40
CA PHE A 15 4.66 -16.05 37.48
C PHE A 15 4.32 -17.30 36.66
N ALA A 16 3.52 -18.24 37.20
CA ALA A 16 3.09 -19.44 36.47
C ALA A 16 1.99 -19.17 35.43
N THR A 17 1.26 -18.06 35.53
CA THR A 17 0.22 -17.66 34.56
C THR A 17 0.67 -16.62 33.54
N ALA A 18 1.88 -16.06 33.68
CA ALA A 18 2.45 -15.19 32.66
C ALA A 18 2.74 -16.01 31.41
N LYS A 19 1.94 -15.83 30.35
CA LYS A 19 2.32 -16.30 29.02
C LYS A 19 3.58 -15.53 28.62
N ILE A 20 4.72 -16.19 28.75
CA ILE A 20 5.97 -15.68 28.17
C ILE A 20 5.81 -15.85 26.67
N SER A 21 5.48 -14.78 25.96
CA SER A 21 5.68 -14.73 24.52
C SER A 21 7.19 -14.71 24.29
N TYR A 22 7.72 -15.82 23.80
CA TYR A 22 9.10 -15.86 23.36
C TYR A 22 9.15 -15.22 21.98
N ALA A 23 9.97 -14.17 21.81
CA ALA A 23 10.38 -13.76 20.48
C ALA A 23 11.12 -14.95 19.84
N GLU A 24 10.64 -15.43 18.69
CA GLU A 24 11.31 -16.50 17.98
C GLU A 24 12.56 -15.92 17.31
N LYS A 25 13.70 -16.62 17.43
CA LYS A 25 14.94 -16.18 16.79
C LYS A 25 14.73 -16.21 15.27
N ASN A 26 15.22 -15.19 14.57
CA ASN A 26 15.26 -15.18 13.11
C ASN A 26 15.93 -16.47 12.61
N GLN A 27 15.14 -17.35 11.97
CA GLN A 27 15.60 -18.65 11.52
C GLN A 27 16.25 -18.49 10.14
N PHE A 28 17.56 -18.22 10.15
CA PHE A 28 18.38 -18.35 8.94
C PHE A 28 18.51 -19.83 8.57
N GLY A 29 17.51 -20.36 7.87
CA GLY A 29 17.56 -21.69 7.28
C GLY A 29 18.32 -21.68 5.96
N ASN A 30 19.11 -22.72 5.70
CA ASN A 30 19.57 -23.02 4.34
C ASN A 30 18.36 -23.49 3.52
N PHE A 31 17.62 -22.56 2.93
CA PHE A 31 16.55 -22.90 2.00
C PHE A 31 17.18 -23.54 0.76
N LYS A 32 16.78 -24.77 0.45
CA LYS A 32 17.14 -25.42 -0.81
C LYS A 32 16.38 -24.71 -1.92
N SER A 33 17.09 -23.98 -2.78
CA SER A 33 16.51 -23.48 -4.02
C SER A 33 15.99 -24.68 -4.83
N THR A 34 14.69 -24.70 -5.07
CA THR A 34 14.11 -25.55 -6.11
C THR A 34 14.20 -24.74 -7.40
N GLU A 35 14.77 -25.31 -8.46
CA GLU A 35 14.81 -24.66 -9.76
C GLU A 35 13.37 -24.43 -10.24
N GLY A 36 12.90 -23.19 -10.13
CA GLY A 36 11.62 -22.76 -10.66
C GLY A 36 11.60 -22.92 -12.18
N ILE A 37 10.47 -23.38 -12.70
CA ILE A 37 10.22 -23.47 -14.14
C ILE A 37 10.35 -22.06 -14.72
N LYS A 38 11.31 -21.87 -15.63
CA LYS A 38 11.56 -20.60 -16.33
C LYS A 38 10.34 -20.21 -17.16
N SER A 39 9.43 -19.42 -16.58
CA SER A 39 8.53 -18.60 -17.38
C SER A 39 9.36 -17.54 -18.13
N THR A 40 8.83 -17.00 -19.23
CA THR A 40 9.49 -15.90 -19.95
C THR A 40 9.37 -14.63 -19.10
N ALA A 41 10.49 -14.18 -18.51
CA ALA A 41 10.53 -12.91 -17.79
C ALA A 41 10.25 -11.72 -18.71
N ALA A 42 9.56 -10.70 -18.18
CA ALA A 42 9.25 -9.46 -18.90
C ALA A 42 10.47 -8.53 -19.03
N GLY A 43 11.50 -8.72 -18.21
CA GLY A 43 12.74 -7.95 -18.28
C GLY A 43 12.64 -6.54 -17.69
N CYS A 44 11.75 -6.36 -16.70
CA CYS A 44 11.59 -5.08 -16.02
C CYS A 44 12.80 -4.75 -15.14
N ALA A 45 13.29 -3.52 -15.24
CA ALA A 45 14.34 -3.03 -14.34
C ALA A 45 13.82 -2.90 -12.90
N ALA A 46 14.72 -3.03 -11.92
CA ALA A 46 14.37 -2.79 -10.52
C ALA A 46 13.81 -1.36 -10.35
N PRO A 47 12.67 -1.18 -9.66
CA PRO A 47 12.06 0.15 -9.47
C PRO A 47 13.01 1.12 -8.77
N ALA A 48 13.13 2.32 -9.32
CA ALA A 48 14.02 3.37 -8.82
C ALA A 48 13.26 4.65 -8.40
N GLY A 49 11.98 4.77 -8.78
CA GLY A 49 11.12 5.88 -8.40
C GLY A 49 10.97 6.01 -6.88
N PHE A 50 11.03 7.26 -6.39
CA PHE A 50 10.76 7.58 -5.00
C PHE A 50 10.19 8.99 -4.83
N ARG A 51 9.48 9.22 -3.73
CA ARG A 51 9.04 10.53 -3.25
C ARG A 51 9.12 10.61 -1.73
N PHE A 52 9.06 11.83 -1.19
CA PHE A 52 8.96 12.07 0.25
C PHE A 52 7.58 12.63 0.57
N LEU A 53 6.76 11.88 1.29
CA LEU A 53 5.49 12.35 1.86
C LEU A 53 5.81 13.31 3.01
N GLN A 54 5.35 14.57 2.89
CA GLN A 54 5.76 15.68 3.77
C GLN A 54 4.60 16.64 4.10
N VAL A 55 3.41 16.09 4.31
CA VAL A 55 2.20 16.88 4.58
C VAL A 55 2.00 17.25 6.05
N ASN A 56 2.60 16.49 6.98
CA ASN A 56 2.43 16.67 8.42
C ASN A 56 3.77 16.72 9.17
N ASN A 57 3.80 16.41 10.47
CA ASN A 57 5.05 16.40 11.25
C ASN A 57 5.99 15.23 10.91
N VAL A 58 5.67 14.43 9.87
CA VAL A 58 6.52 13.37 9.34
C VAL A 58 7.07 13.77 7.98
N LYS A 59 8.32 13.38 7.72
CA LYS A 59 8.89 13.30 6.37
C LYS A 59 9.29 11.85 6.10
N ALA A 60 8.58 11.16 5.23
CA ALA A 60 8.82 9.74 4.96
C ALA A 60 9.12 9.48 3.48
N ARG A 61 10.24 8.82 3.17
CA ARG A 61 10.53 8.33 1.82
C ARG A 61 9.68 7.10 1.52
N ILE A 62 9.08 7.06 0.33
CA ILE A 62 8.35 5.91 -0.20
C ILE A 62 8.92 5.63 -1.59
N ASN A 63 9.19 4.35 -1.89
CA ASN A 63 9.69 3.90 -3.18
C ASN A 63 8.55 3.21 -3.95
N THR A 64 8.60 3.27 -5.27
CA THR A 64 7.55 2.77 -6.17
C THR A 64 7.44 1.25 -6.19
N GLY A 65 8.51 0.53 -5.84
CA GLY A 65 8.56 -0.93 -5.84
C GLY A 65 8.10 -1.60 -4.53
N GLY A 66 7.12 -1.02 -3.84
CA GLY A 66 6.48 -1.64 -2.66
C GLY A 66 7.25 -1.54 -1.35
N ASP A 67 8.41 -0.89 -1.33
CA ASP A 67 9.28 -0.66 -0.18
C ASP A 67 9.35 0.82 0.22
N MET A 68 9.79 1.09 1.44
CA MET A 68 9.65 2.41 2.04
C MET A 68 10.67 2.67 3.14
N TRP A 69 10.89 3.95 3.42
CA TRP A 69 11.69 4.51 4.50
C TRP A 69 13.20 4.42 4.35
N TRP A 70 13.71 3.95 3.21
CA TRP A 70 15.15 3.82 2.98
C TRP A 70 15.50 4.15 1.53
N ASP A 71 16.78 4.37 1.28
CA ASP A 71 17.35 4.78 -0.01
C ASP A 71 18.43 3.82 -0.52
N LEU A 72 18.31 2.54 -0.16
CA LEU A 72 19.30 1.50 -0.46
C LEU A 72 20.65 1.69 0.26
N ASP A 73 20.68 2.55 1.27
CA ASP A 73 21.85 2.86 2.09
C ASP A 73 21.55 2.63 3.58
N GLN A 74 22.57 2.80 4.44
CA GLN A 74 22.60 2.41 5.85
C GLN A 74 21.70 3.24 6.78
N LEU A 75 20.92 4.19 6.25
CA LEU A 75 20.26 5.20 7.07
C LEU A 75 18.78 5.38 6.70
N GLY A 76 17.92 5.26 7.71
CA GLY A 76 16.48 5.48 7.57
C GLY A 76 16.13 6.87 7.08
N LYS A 77 15.00 6.96 6.40
CA LYS A 77 14.41 8.12 5.72
C LYS A 77 12.96 8.34 6.16
N TYR A 78 12.59 7.80 7.31
CA TYR A 78 11.40 8.19 8.07
C TYR A 78 11.80 9.16 9.18
N PHE A 79 11.59 10.45 8.95
CA PHE A 79 11.96 11.51 9.88
C PHE A 79 10.77 11.98 10.70
N ILE A 80 10.93 12.00 12.02
CA ILE A 80 9.95 12.55 12.95
C ILE A 80 10.65 13.17 14.18
N PRO A 81 10.47 14.48 14.45
CA PRO A 81 9.80 15.48 13.62
C PRO A 81 10.47 15.62 12.23
N GLY A 82 9.66 15.81 11.18
CA GLY A 82 10.06 15.77 9.78
C GLY A 82 11.06 16.84 9.35
N ASN A 83 11.21 17.90 10.15
CA ASN A 83 12.19 18.97 9.95
C ASN A 83 13.52 18.74 10.68
N THR A 84 13.73 17.54 11.26
CA THR A 84 14.97 17.17 11.96
C THR A 84 15.70 16.02 11.26
N SER A 85 16.86 15.62 11.78
CA SER A 85 17.57 14.40 11.36
C SER A 85 17.19 13.16 12.18
N LYS A 86 16.27 13.28 13.14
CA LYS A 86 15.80 12.16 13.96
C LYS A 86 14.93 11.24 13.12
N ARG A 87 15.08 9.93 13.34
CA ARG A 87 14.39 8.88 12.58
C ARG A 87 13.77 7.87 13.53
N SER A 88 12.66 7.27 13.12
CA SER A 88 11.97 6.25 13.90
C SER A 88 11.77 4.92 13.19
N MET A 89 12.01 4.87 11.87
CA MET A 89 11.90 3.68 11.04
C MET A 89 13.07 3.62 10.04
N PHE A 90 13.64 2.43 9.81
CA PHE A 90 14.73 2.22 8.86
C PHE A 90 14.21 1.78 7.50
N ALA A 91 13.59 0.61 7.39
CA ALA A 91 13.13 0.05 6.14
C ALA A 91 11.84 -0.76 6.32
N SER A 92 11.05 -0.84 5.26
CA SER A 92 9.90 -1.73 5.20
C SER A 92 9.60 -2.11 3.76
N SER A 93 8.92 -3.24 3.57
CA SER A 93 8.44 -3.72 2.28
C SER A 93 7.21 -4.58 2.47
N LEU A 94 6.36 -4.67 1.45
CA LEU A 94 5.26 -5.63 1.49
C LEU A 94 5.77 -7.05 1.31
N TRP A 95 5.32 -7.95 2.17
CA TRP A 95 5.49 -9.39 2.04
C TRP A 95 4.15 -10.04 1.77
N ILE A 96 4.13 -10.92 0.78
CA ILE A 96 2.98 -11.72 0.45
C ILE A 96 3.40 -13.08 -0.07
N GLY A 97 2.74 -14.12 0.42
CA GLY A 97 2.98 -15.47 -0.04
C GLY A 97 1.88 -16.42 0.40
N GLY A 98 1.89 -17.59 -0.22
CA GLY A 98 0.96 -18.67 0.04
C GLY A 98 1.28 -19.86 -0.86
N GLU A 99 0.39 -20.83 -0.89
CA GLU A 99 0.53 -22.03 -1.71
C GLU A 99 -0.45 -22.01 -2.88
N ASP A 100 0.00 -22.46 -4.06
CA ASP A 100 -0.94 -22.77 -5.14
C ASP A 100 -1.65 -24.12 -4.90
N ILE A 101 -2.59 -24.47 -5.79
CA ILE A 101 -3.37 -25.71 -5.69
C ILE A 101 -2.52 -27.00 -5.73
N ASN A 102 -1.25 -26.90 -6.13
CA ASN A 102 -0.29 -28.01 -6.15
C ASN A 102 0.66 -27.98 -4.93
N ASN A 103 0.35 -27.17 -3.91
CA ASN A 103 1.17 -26.91 -2.73
C ASN A 103 2.57 -26.35 -3.06
N GLN A 104 2.69 -25.58 -4.15
CA GLN A 104 3.91 -24.84 -4.44
C GLN A 104 3.87 -23.47 -3.80
N LEU A 105 4.89 -23.13 -3.02
CA LEU A 105 5.07 -21.80 -2.45
C LEU A 105 5.21 -20.76 -3.57
N LYS A 106 4.35 -19.74 -3.52
CA LYS A 106 4.49 -18.48 -4.26
C LYS A 106 4.80 -17.38 -3.25
N LEU A 107 5.78 -16.54 -3.53
CA LEU A 107 6.30 -15.60 -2.54
C LEU A 107 6.95 -14.38 -3.18
N ALA A 108 6.50 -13.19 -2.79
CA ALA A 108 7.19 -11.91 -2.98
C ALA A 108 7.45 -11.30 -1.60
N ALA A 109 8.71 -11.27 -1.17
CA ALA A 109 9.08 -10.88 0.20
C ALA A 109 10.50 -10.30 0.26
N HIS A 110 10.77 -9.36 -0.63
CA HIS A 110 12.07 -8.67 -0.70
C HIS A 110 12.31 -7.80 0.55
N THR A 111 13.55 -7.49 0.90
CA THR A 111 13.93 -6.71 2.09
C THR A 111 14.79 -5.53 1.69
N TYR A 112 16.10 -5.60 1.97
CA TYR A 112 17.09 -4.58 1.66
C TYR A 112 17.60 -4.65 0.22
N ARG A 113 16.88 -5.32 -0.68
CA ARG A 113 17.21 -5.44 -2.11
C ARG A 113 18.66 -5.82 -2.39
N SER A 114 19.31 -6.49 -1.43
CA SER A 114 20.76 -6.71 -1.45
C SER A 114 21.15 -7.79 -2.46
N ASN A 115 20.19 -8.69 -2.74
CA ASN A 115 20.34 -9.77 -3.71
C ASN A 115 19.40 -9.63 -4.92
N GLY A 116 18.61 -8.55 -4.99
CA GLY A 116 17.64 -8.35 -6.07
C GLY A 116 16.34 -7.70 -5.62
N VAL A 117 15.26 -7.93 -6.37
CA VAL A 117 13.90 -7.47 -6.05
C VAL A 117 12.88 -8.56 -6.36
N ASP A 118 11.71 -8.45 -5.73
CA ASP A 118 10.54 -9.29 -6.00
C ASP A 118 9.33 -8.48 -6.49
N PHE A 119 9.46 -7.15 -6.59
CA PHE A 119 8.41 -6.26 -7.06
C PHE A 119 8.91 -5.32 -8.15
N TRP A 120 8.04 -5.03 -9.11
CA TRP A 120 8.22 -4.13 -10.24
C TRP A 120 7.02 -3.21 -10.38
N THR A 121 7.17 -2.09 -11.08
CA THR A 121 6.12 -1.09 -11.25
C THR A 121 5.15 -1.45 -12.38
N GLY A 122 3.94 -0.91 -12.29
CA GLY A 122 2.92 -0.97 -13.33
C GLY A 122 1.85 -2.06 -13.16
N PRO A 123 0.71 -1.90 -13.86
CA PRO A 123 -0.40 -2.85 -13.85
C PRO A 123 -0.08 -4.10 -14.68
N LEU A 124 -0.67 -5.23 -14.30
CA LEU A 124 -0.54 -6.48 -15.06
C LEU A 124 -1.70 -6.63 -16.05
N THR A 125 -1.50 -7.45 -17.08
CA THR A 125 -2.57 -7.80 -18.02
C THR A 125 -3.69 -8.59 -17.35
N ILE A 126 -4.92 -8.38 -17.83
CA ILE A 126 -6.13 -9.04 -17.33
C ILE A 126 -6.60 -10.24 -18.19
N ASP A 127 -5.77 -10.66 -19.15
CA ASP A 127 -6.04 -11.78 -20.08
C ASP A 127 -5.79 -13.17 -19.46
N GLY A 128 -5.57 -13.23 -18.14
CA GLY A 128 -5.25 -14.44 -17.38
C GLY A 128 -3.77 -14.83 -17.40
N THR A 129 -2.93 -14.11 -18.15
CA THR A 129 -1.48 -14.35 -18.10
C THR A 129 -0.80 -13.55 -16.99
N ALA A 130 -1.45 -12.49 -16.49
CA ALA A 130 -0.90 -11.56 -15.51
C ALA A 130 0.48 -11.01 -15.95
N SER A 131 0.65 -10.73 -17.23
CA SER A 131 1.94 -10.34 -17.82
C SER A 131 2.13 -8.83 -17.82
N ILE A 132 3.33 -8.38 -18.17
CA ILE A 132 3.71 -6.97 -18.34
C ILE A 132 4.91 -6.91 -19.29
N ASP A 133 5.24 -5.73 -19.81
CA ASP A 133 6.49 -5.48 -20.53
C ASP A 133 7.36 -4.41 -19.85
N ASN A 134 8.62 -4.32 -20.29
CA ASN A 134 9.59 -3.42 -19.69
C ASN A 134 9.29 -1.93 -19.92
N VAL A 135 8.55 -1.58 -20.98
CA VAL A 135 8.15 -0.20 -21.27
C VAL A 135 7.10 0.23 -20.25
N THR A 136 6.07 -0.59 -20.06
CA THR A 136 5.04 -0.40 -19.05
C THR A 136 5.65 -0.27 -17.65
N CYS A 137 6.58 -1.16 -17.28
CA CYS A 137 7.28 -1.04 -16.00
C CYS A 137 7.98 0.32 -15.84
N SER A 138 8.69 0.78 -16.87
CA SER A 138 9.41 2.07 -16.83
C SER A 138 8.44 3.26 -16.79
N ASP A 139 7.36 3.23 -17.56
CA ASP A 139 6.38 4.31 -17.64
C ASP A 139 5.65 4.48 -16.30
N TRP A 140 5.42 3.38 -15.59
CA TRP A 140 4.77 3.36 -14.28
C TRP A 140 5.73 3.51 -13.08
N ASP A 141 7.03 3.74 -13.29
CA ASP A 141 8.01 3.95 -12.21
C ASP A 141 7.95 5.38 -11.60
N HIS A 142 6.74 5.79 -11.23
CA HIS A 142 6.46 7.08 -10.61
C HIS A 142 5.25 7.00 -9.66
N PHE A 143 5.03 8.08 -8.91
CA PHE A 143 3.82 8.27 -8.13
C PHE A 143 2.96 9.33 -8.81
N THR A 144 1.65 9.12 -8.81
CA THR A 144 0.68 10.20 -8.98
C THR A 144 0.49 10.86 -7.62
N VAL A 145 0.80 12.15 -7.52
CA VAL A 145 0.64 12.93 -6.30
C VAL A 145 -0.59 13.79 -6.46
N VAL A 146 -1.53 13.66 -5.53
CA VAL A 146 -2.77 14.45 -5.51
C VAL A 146 -2.95 15.04 -4.11
N THR A 147 -3.33 16.31 -4.02
CA THR A 147 -3.72 16.92 -2.74
C THR A 147 -5.23 16.99 -2.63
N ARG A 148 -5.76 16.98 -1.41
CA ARG A 148 -7.19 17.22 -1.21
C ARG A 148 -7.56 18.66 -1.59
N GLU A 149 -6.69 19.62 -1.26
CA GLU A 149 -6.91 21.04 -1.51
C GLU A 149 -7.12 21.34 -3.00
N GLU A 150 -6.31 20.75 -3.89
CA GLU A 150 -6.44 21.01 -5.33
C GLU A 150 -7.73 20.41 -5.92
N VAL A 151 -8.20 19.27 -5.38
CA VAL A 151 -9.46 18.65 -5.77
C VAL A 151 -10.64 19.48 -5.25
N ASP A 152 -10.57 19.95 -4.00
CA ASP A 152 -11.57 20.86 -3.44
C ASP A 152 -11.67 22.16 -4.27
N GLU A 153 -10.54 22.76 -4.65
CA GLU A 153 -10.52 23.95 -5.51
C GLU A 153 -11.09 23.67 -6.91
N PHE A 154 -10.73 22.54 -7.53
CA PHE A 154 -11.26 22.10 -8.82
C PHE A 154 -12.79 21.96 -8.79
N ILE A 155 -13.34 21.28 -7.78
CA ILE A 155 -14.79 21.08 -7.64
C ILE A 155 -15.51 22.42 -7.48
N ASN A 156 -14.95 23.33 -6.67
CA ASN A 156 -15.54 24.66 -6.45
C ASN A 156 -15.48 25.51 -7.73
N TRP A 157 -14.35 25.48 -8.45
CA TRP A 157 -14.19 26.14 -9.74
C TRP A 157 -15.18 25.59 -10.77
N PHE A 158 -15.29 24.27 -10.90
CA PHE A 158 -16.16 23.63 -11.87
C PHE A 158 -17.65 23.95 -11.60
N ASN A 159 -18.06 23.95 -10.33
CA ASN A 159 -19.45 24.23 -9.96
C ASN A 159 -19.80 25.74 -9.92
N SER A 160 -18.81 26.63 -9.98
CA SER A 160 -19.06 28.06 -9.95
C SER A 160 -19.74 28.57 -11.22
N THR A 161 -20.80 29.38 -11.04
CA THR A 161 -21.46 30.11 -12.12
C THR A 161 -20.71 31.38 -12.54
N ASN A 162 -19.68 31.79 -11.80
CA ASN A 162 -18.91 33.02 -12.01
C ASN A 162 -17.40 32.77 -11.93
N ARG A 163 -16.93 31.74 -12.65
CA ARG A 163 -15.53 31.26 -12.60
C ARG A 163 -14.48 32.35 -12.82
N ASN A 164 -14.74 33.30 -13.71
CA ASN A 164 -13.79 34.37 -14.04
C ASN A 164 -13.55 35.36 -12.90
N GLU A 165 -14.54 35.57 -12.02
CA GLU A 165 -14.43 36.49 -10.88
C GLU A 165 -13.96 35.76 -9.62
N GLU A 166 -14.49 34.56 -9.37
CA GLU A 166 -14.20 33.78 -8.15
C GLU A 166 -12.84 33.05 -8.23
N PHE A 167 -12.43 32.63 -9.43
CA PHE A 167 -11.21 31.87 -9.67
C PHE A 167 -10.39 32.48 -10.83
N PRO A 168 -9.98 33.75 -10.72
CA PRO A 168 -9.33 34.46 -11.81
C PRO A 168 -7.98 33.81 -12.16
N GLY A 169 -7.87 33.31 -13.40
CA GLY A 169 -6.64 32.69 -13.89
C GLY A 169 -6.39 31.26 -13.42
N TYR A 170 -7.38 30.61 -12.80
CA TYR A 170 -7.30 29.20 -12.45
C TYR A 170 -7.09 28.33 -13.71
N VAL A 171 -6.25 27.30 -13.56
CA VAL A 171 -5.97 26.28 -14.56
C VAL A 171 -6.04 24.94 -13.85
N ILE A 172 -6.70 23.96 -14.46
CA ILE A 172 -6.80 22.60 -13.89
C ILE A 172 -5.36 22.07 -13.65
N PRO A 173 -5.03 21.66 -12.42
CA PRO A 173 -3.73 21.09 -12.07
C PRO A 173 -3.39 19.84 -12.88
N GLN A 174 -2.10 19.61 -13.13
CA GLN A 174 -1.67 18.46 -13.92
C GLN A 174 -1.90 17.12 -13.22
N SER A 175 -1.91 17.11 -11.89
CA SER A 175 -2.33 15.98 -11.06
C SER A 175 -3.78 15.52 -11.34
N ILE A 176 -4.65 16.44 -11.80
CA ILE A 176 -6.02 16.15 -12.21
C ILE A 176 -6.07 15.82 -13.71
N ILE A 177 -5.34 16.54 -14.57
CA ILE A 177 -5.36 16.26 -16.03
C ILE A 177 -4.74 14.90 -16.38
N GLU A 178 -3.59 14.56 -15.77
CA GLU A 178 -2.85 13.31 -16.02
C GLU A 178 -3.21 12.22 -15.01
N TYR A 179 -4.36 12.33 -14.33
CA TYR A 179 -4.76 11.35 -13.34
C TYR A 179 -4.93 9.97 -13.98
N PRO A 180 -4.31 8.91 -13.46
CA PRO A 180 -4.29 7.59 -14.09
C PRO A 180 -5.57 6.78 -13.79
N ALA A 181 -6.73 7.39 -14.03
CA ALA A 181 -8.04 6.75 -13.87
C ALA A 181 -8.18 5.47 -14.70
N HIS A 182 -7.56 5.45 -15.88
CA HIS A 182 -7.65 4.36 -16.84
C HIS A 182 -6.30 3.73 -17.18
N GLY A 183 -6.33 2.41 -17.41
CA GLY A 183 -5.21 1.66 -17.98
C GLY A 183 -5.28 1.58 -19.50
N ASP A 184 -4.19 1.14 -20.11
CA ASP A 184 -4.10 0.89 -21.54
C ASP A 184 -4.74 -0.47 -21.89
N VAL A 185 -5.96 -0.41 -22.44
CA VAL A 185 -6.72 -1.58 -22.86
C VAL A 185 -6.05 -2.29 -24.05
N GLU A 186 -5.32 -1.57 -24.92
CA GLU A 186 -4.58 -2.19 -26.03
C GLU A 186 -3.38 -2.99 -25.51
N ALA A 187 -2.76 -2.55 -24.41
CA ALA A 187 -1.77 -3.31 -23.65
C ALA A 187 -2.37 -4.40 -22.75
N GLY A 188 -3.71 -4.59 -22.78
CA GLY A 188 -4.39 -5.64 -22.02
C GLY A 188 -4.56 -5.33 -20.53
N GLN A 189 -4.46 -4.06 -20.12
CA GLN A 189 -4.66 -3.62 -18.73
C GLN A 189 -6.16 -3.46 -18.42
N SER A 190 -6.49 -3.35 -17.13
CA SER A 190 -7.84 -2.96 -16.71
C SER A 190 -8.17 -1.55 -17.19
N TYR A 191 -9.39 -1.35 -17.69
CA TYR A 191 -9.89 -0.02 -18.03
C TYR A 191 -10.02 0.88 -16.79
N TYR A 192 -10.28 0.34 -15.60
CA TYR A 192 -10.34 1.11 -14.35
C TYR A 192 -9.12 0.81 -13.49
N LEU A 193 -8.33 1.85 -13.18
CA LEU A 193 -7.14 1.79 -12.33
C LEU A 193 -7.33 2.67 -11.08
N ALA A 194 -6.99 3.96 -11.13
CA ALA A 194 -7.15 4.85 -10.00
C ALA A 194 -8.63 5.28 -9.84
N PRO A 195 -9.14 5.41 -8.60
CA PRO A 195 -10.54 5.75 -8.37
C PRO A 195 -10.80 7.23 -8.66
N PHE A 196 -11.82 7.49 -9.48
CA PHE A 196 -12.27 8.84 -9.81
C PHE A 196 -13.77 8.99 -9.57
N LYS A 197 -14.20 10.23 -9.41
CA LYS A 197 -15.61 10.59 -9.39
C LYS A 197 -16.04 10.92 -10.81
N ASP A 198 -16.82 10.03 -11.39
CA ASP A 198 -17.51 10.23 -12.66
C ASP A 198 -18.76 11.10 -12.43
N ILE A 199 -18.78 12.31 -12.99
CA ILE A 199 -19.84 13.29 -12.79
C ILE A 199 -20.95 13.17 -13.84
N ASP A 200 -20.59 12.89 -15.09
CA ASP A 200 -21.55 12.76 -16.19
C ASP A 200 -22.05 11.31 -16.41
N LEU A 201 -21.47 10.36 -15.67
CA LEU A 201 -21.81 8.93 -15.64
C LEU A 201 -21.55 8.23 -16.97
N ASP A 202 -20.56 8.68 -17.74
CA ASP A 202 -20.18 8.08 -19.01
C ASP A 202 -19.14 6.94 -18.87
N GLY A 203 -18.57 6.78 -17.67
CA GLY A 203 -17.56 5.77 -17.31
C GLY A 203 -16.13 6.14 -17.69
N SER A 204 -15.90 7.28 -18.34
CA SER A 204 -14.59 7.80 -18.74
C SER A 204 -14.22 8.98 -17.86
N TYR A 205 -12.93 9.16 -17.63
CA TYR A 205 -12.40 10.28 -16.88
C TYR A 205 -12.09 11.46 -17.82
N ASP A 206 -12.85 12.54 -17.70
CA ASP A 206 -12.60 13.82 -18.35
C ASP A 206 -12.79 15.00 -17.37
N PRO A 207 -11.70 15.64 -16.90
CA PRO A 207 -11.79 16.84 -16.07
C PRO A 207 -12.55 18.01 -16.71
N ASN A 208 -12.69 18.04 -18.05
CA ASN A 208 -13.50 19.06 -18.73
C ASN A 208 -15.02 18.82 -18.56
N ASN A 209 -15.43 17.59 -18.27
CA ASN A 209 -16.80 17.23 -17.92
C ASN A 209 -17.04 17.24 -16.40
N GLY A 210 -16.00 17.53 -15.62
CA GLY A 210 -16.09 17.75 -14.18
C GLY A 210 -15.59 16.59 -13.34
N ASP A 211 -15.03 15.55 -13.95
CA ASP A 211 -14.49 14.40 -13.21
C ASP A 211 -13.24 14.78 -12.44
N TYR A 212 -13.02 14.10 -11.33
CA TYR A 212 -11.88 14.37 -10.46
C TYR A 212 -11.38 13.12 -9.71
N PRO A 213 -10.11 13.13 -9.24
CA PRO A 213 -9.59 12.10 -8.35
C PRO A 213 -10.46 11.95 -7.10
N TYR A 214 -10.99 10.76 -6.82
CA TYR A 214 -12.09 10.65 -5.88
C TYR A 214 -11.63 10.73 -4.43
N TYR A 215 -11.84 11.88 -3.79
CA TYR A 215 -11.92 12.01 -2.33
C TYR A 215 -13.39 11.95 -1.87
N ASP A 216 -13.69 11.16 -0.83
CA ASP A 216 -15.05 11.09 -0.24
C ASP A 216 -15.31 12.29 0.70
N LEU A 217 -15.44 13.49 0.11
CA LEU A 217 -15.51 14.76 0.84
C LEU A 217 -16.75 14.90 1.73
N ASN A 218 -17.85 14.25 1.35
CA ASN A 218 -19.12 14.26 2.09
C ASN A 218 -19.23 13.10 3.09
N ASN A 219 -18.25 12.19 3.12
CA ASN A 219 -18.30 10.92 3.86
C ASN A 219 -19.45 10.00 3.44
N ASP A 220 -19.91 10.08 2.18
CA ASP A 220 -21.04 9.30 1.68
C ASP A 220 -20.75 7.78 1.69
N LEU A 221 -19.47 7.40 1.61
CA LEU A 221 -19.03 6.00 1.62
C LEU A 221 -18.64 5.50 3.02
N CYS A 222 -18.68 6.36 4.04
CA CYS A 222 -18.18 6.03 5.38
C CYS A 222 -18.99 4.87 6.01
N PRO A 223 -18.37 3.70 6.31
CA PRO A 223 -19.10 2.54 6.84
C PRO A 223 -19.76 2.80 8.20
N LEU A 224 -19.28 3.78 8.96
CA LEU A 224 -19.85 4.15 10.25
C LEU A 224 -21.26 4.73 10.13
N LEU A 225 -21.63 5.30 8.97
CA LEU A 225 -23.00 5.77 8.71
C LEU A 225 -24.00 4.61 8.65
N PHE A 226 -23.51 3.41 8.39
CA PHE A 226 -24.30 2.18 8.26
C PHE A 226 -24.04 1.19 9.40
N ALA A 227 -23.39 1.64 10.48
CA ALA A 227 -23.07 0.78 11.62
C ALA A 227 -24.35 0.20 12.26
N GLY A 228 -24.47 -1.13 12.23
CA GLY A 228 -25.62 -1.85 12.77
C GLY A 228 -26.74 -2.11 11.76
N ASP A 229 -26.58 -1.69 10.51
CA ASP A 229 -27.44 -2.10 9.41
C ASP A 229 -27.02 -3.50 8.91
N PRO A 230 -27.87 -4.54 9.06
CA PRO A 230 -27.55 -5.88 8.59
C PRO A 230 -27.58 -6.02 7.06
N ASP A 231 -28.19 -5.06 6.35
CA ASP A 231 -28.38 -5.09 4.90
C ASP A 231 -27.37 -4.21 4.16
N TYR A 232 -26.47 -3.52 4.87
CA TYR A 232 -25.44 -2.69 4.26
C TYR A 232 -24.44 -3.54 3.46
N VAL A 233 -24.36 -3.25 2.16
CA VAL A 233 -23.34 -3.77 1.26
C VAL A 233 -22.52 -2.58 0.77
N PRO A 234 -21.20 -2.55 1.05
CA PRO A 234 -20.37 -1.45 0.61
C PRO A 234 -20.28 -1.42 -0.93
N ALA A 235 -20.17 -0.22 -1.49
CA ALA A 235 -20.09 -0.04 -2.94
C ALA A 235 -18.85 -0.78 -3.50
N PRO A 236 -19.01 -1.59 -4.56
CA PRO A 236 -17.88 -2.23 -5.24
C PRO A 236 -17.02 -1.19 -5.97
N THR A 237 -15.78 -1.54 -6.29
CA THR A 237 -14.95 -0.75 -7.21
C THR A 237 -15.49 -0.85 -8.64
N MET A 238 -15.29 0.19 -9.46
CA MET A 238 -15.69 0.19 -10.88
C MET A 238 -15.08 -0.98 -11.67
N GLU A 239 -13.86 -1.38 -11.31
CA GLU A 239 -13.24 -2.57 -11.89
C GLU A 239 -14.02 -3.85 -11.55
N SER A 240 -14.44 -4.02 -10.29
CA SER A 240 -15.21 -5.19 -9.87
C SER A 240 -16.60 -5.24 -10.52
N GLU A 241 -17.17 -4.08 -10.83
CA GLU A 241 -18.43 -3.99 -11.58
C GLU A 241 -18.25 -4.35 -13.07
N LEU A 242 -17.16 -3.88 -13.69
CA LEU A 242 -16.90 -4.12 -15.11
C LEU A 242 -16.36 -5.53 -15.40
N TYR A 243 -15.56 -6.08 -14.50
CA TYR A 243 -14.86 -7.36 -14.66
C TYR A 243 -15.20 -8.31 -13.50
N PRO A 244 -16.30 -9.08 -13.59
CA PRO A 244 -16.81 -9.90 -12.48
C PRO A 244 -15.84 -10.98 -11.96
N GLN A 245 -14.78 -11.31 -12.69
CA GLN A 245 -13.71 -12.20 -12.22
C GLN A 245 -12.83 -11.56 -11.15
N TYR A 246 -12.76 -10.23 -11.10
CA TYR A 246 -12.13 -9.47 -10.04
C TYR A 246 -13.24 -9.00 -9.10
N TYR A 247 -13.27 -9.56 -7.89
CA TYR A 247 -14.33 -9.32 -6.92
C TYR A 247 -13.73 -9.01 -5.55
N GLY A 248 -14.54 -8.41 -4.68
CA GLY A 248 -14.13 -8.04 -3.32
C GLY A 248 -13.47 -6.66 -3.22
N GLY A 249 -13.26 -5.95 -4.33
CA GLY A 249 -12.85 -4.55 -4.30
C GLY A 249 -13.95 -3.67 -3.69
N ILE A 250 -13.59 -2.89 -2.67
CA ILE A 250 -14.50 -2.01 -1.94
C ILE A 250 -14.12 -0.55 -2.20
N LEU A 251 -15.05 0.24 -2.72
CA LEU A 251 -14.78 1.61 -3.15
C LEU A 251 -14.29 2.52 -2.01
N VAL A 252 -14.86 2.40 -0.80
CA VAL A 252 -14.43 3.24 0.33
C VAL A 252 -12.97 3.02 0.73
N ASP A 253 -12.43 1.82 0.52
CA ASP A 253 -11.04 1.51 0.80
C ASP A 253 -10.12 2.08 -0.29
N GLN A 254 -10.65 2.24 -1.51
CA GLN A 254 -9.90 2.73 -2.68
C GLN A 254 -9.92 4.25 -2.86
N VAL A 255 -11.01 4.96 -2.56
CA VAL A 255 -11.03 6.43 -2.68
C VAL A 255 -9.84 7.07 -1.95
N LEU A 256 -9.34 8.18 -2.49
CA LEU A 256 -8.20 8.91 -1.98
C LEU A 256 -8.46 9.44 -0.57
N LYS A 257 -7.42 9.47 0.25
CA LYS A 257 -7.49 9.79 1.69
C LYS A 257 -6.30 10.66 2.06
N GLY A 258 -6.46 11.49 3.10
CA GLY A 258 -5.40 12.42 3.51
C GLY A 258 -5.51 13.77 2.84
N ASP A 259 -4.64 14.69 3.26
CA ASP A 259 -4.50 16.02 2.66
C ASP A 259 -3.50 15.99 1.48
N GLU A 260 -2.57 15.03 1.49
CA GLU A 260 -1.68 14.69 0.38
C GLU A 260 -1.65 13.17 0.23
N THR A 261 -1.85 12.69 -1.00
CA THR A 261 -1.91 11.27 -1.35
C THR A 261 -0.94 10.97 -2.48
N PHE A 262 -0.13 9.93 -2.30
CA PHE A 262 0.60 9.28 -3.38
C PHE A 262 -0.17 8.04 -3.79
N TRP A 263 -0.48 7.91 -5.07
CA TRP A 263 -1.09 6.72 -5.66
C TRP A 263 -0.15 6.13 -6.71
N TRP A 264 -0.02 4.80 -6.73
CA TRP A 264 0.83 4.09 -7.70
C TRP A 264 0.44 2.62 -7.84
N VAL A 265 0.99 1.95 -8.86
CA VAL A 265 0.77 0.52 -9.12
C VAL A 265 2.10 -0.22 -9.19
N PHE A 266 2.16 -1.39 -8.58
CA PHE A 266 3.28 -2.31 -8.66
C PHE A 266 2.80 -3.76 -8.64
N ASN A 267 3.68 -4.70 -8.97
CA ASN A 267 3.35 -6.11 -9.19
C ASN A 267 4.55 -7.02 -8.88
N ASP A 268 4.31 -8.33 -8.79
CA ASP A 268 5.37 -9.33 -8.58
C ASP A 268 5.72 -10.14 -9.84
N LYS A 269 5.45 -9.63 -11.04
CA LYS A 269 5.65 -10.38 -12.29
C LYS A 269 6.45 -9.67 -13.38
N GLY A 270 7.14 -8.57 -13.05
CA GLY A 270 8.01 -7.86 -13.98
C GLY A 270 9.32 -8.59 -14.35
N ASP A 271 9.82 -9.47 -13.49
CA ASP A 271 10.95 -10.38 -13.79
C ASP A 271 10.97 -11.56 -12.79
N PHE A 272 12.03 -12.36 -12.79
CA PHE A 272 12.27 -13.39 -11.78
C PHE A 272 12.56 -12.75 -10.42
N HIS A 273 11.94 -13.27 -9.37
CA HIS A 273 12.23 -12.86 -7.99
C HIS A 273 13.66 -13.21 -7.65
N SER A 274 14.48 -12.19 -7.45
CA SER A 274 15.93 -12.37 -7.28
C SER A 274 16.35 -12.29 -5.82
N GLU A 275 15.55 -11.66 -4.95
CA GLU A 275 15.85 -11.61 -3.52
C GLU A 275 15.40 -12.87 -2.80
N THR A 276 14.15 -13.28 -2.98
CA THR A 276 13.63 -14.51 -2.33
C THR A 276 13.86 -15.77 -3.15
N ASN A 277 14.05 -15.66 -4.47
CA ASN A 277 13.95 -16.79 -5.41
C ASN A 277 12.59 -17.51 -5.35
N GLY A 278 11.55 -16.86 -4.81
CA GLY A 278 10.19 -17.35 -4.79
C GLY A 278 9.60 -17.42 -6.19
N ALA A 279 8.66 -18.34 -6.43
CA ALA A 279 7.87 -18.28 -7.64
C ALA A 279 6.89 -17.09 -7.55
N SER A 280 6.79 -16.32 -8.63
CA SER A 280 5.85 -15.20 -8.71
C SER A 280 4.41 -15.69 -8.63
N ILE A 281 3.58 -14.87 -8.01
CA ILE A 281 2.15 -15.08 -7.81
C ILE A 281 1.40 -14.59 -9.06
N GLY A 282 1.72 -13.40 -9.56
CA GLY A 282 0.90 -12.67 -10.53
C GLY A 282 -0.10 -11.77 -9.80
N ILE A 283 0.38 -11.05 -8.79
CA ILE A 283 -0.39 -10.02 -8.09
C ILE A 283 -0.08 -8.64 -8.65
N GLU A 284 -1.13 -7.83 -8.72
CA GLU A 284 -1.03 -6.38 -8.89
C GLU A 284 -1.43 -5.74 -7.56
N VAL A 285 -0.69 -4.73 -7.13
CA VAL A 285 -0.97 -3.94 -5.94
C VAL A 285 -1.17 -2.50 -6.35
N ARG A 286 -2.35 -1.95 -6.04
CA ARG A 286 -2.63 -0.52 -6.16
C ARG A 286 -2.45 0.11 -4.79
N GLY A 287 -1.39 0.88 -4.67
CA GLY A 287 -0.93 1.45 -3.41
C GLY A 287 -1.34 2.90 -3.25
N GLN A 288 -1.66 3.25 -2.01
CA GLN A 288 -1.78 4.62 -1.55
C GLN A 288 -0.93 4.84 -0.33
N ALA A 289 -0.28 6.00 -0.26
CA ALA A 289 0.39 6.48 0.93
C ALA A 289 0.00 7.93 1.16
N PHE A 290 -0.44 8.25 2.37
CA PHE A 290 -1.06 9.53 2.65
C PHE A 290 -0.86 9.98 4.09
N GLY A 291 -1.10 11.26 4.33
CA GLY A 291 -1.03 11.87 5.66
C GLY A 291 -2.07 12.97 5.83
N PHE A 292 -2.35 13.32 7.09
CA PHE A 292 -3.24 14.42 7.43
C PHE A 292 -2.46 15.49 8.21
N ALA A 293 -2.61 16.74 7.79
CA ALA A 293 -2.12 17.92 8.47
C ALA A 293 -3.10 18.31 9.58
N THR A 294 -2.81 17.86 10.80
CA THR A 294 -3.73 18.00 11.96
C THR A 294 -3.03 18.61 13.16
N ASN A 295 -3.79 18.97 14.20
CA ASN A 295 -3.24 19.53 15.45
C ASN A 295 -3.18 18.49 16.59
N ASP A 296 -3.34 17.21 16.29
CA ASP A 296 -3.34 16.12 17.27
C ASP A 296 -2.28 15.05 16.94
N VAL A 297 -2.44 13.84 17.50
CA VAL A 297 -1.49 12.73 17.32
C VAL A 297 -1.44 12.20 15.89
N ILE A 298 -2.49 12.39 15.08
CA ILE A 298 -2.53 11.97 13.66
C ILE A 298 -1.49 12.74 12.85
N ASN A 299 -1.14 13.95 13.27
CA ASN A 299 -0.10 14.77 12.64
C ASN A 299 1.30 14.12 12.68
N ASN A 300 1.47 13.07 13.48
CA ASN A 300 2.70 12.30 13.66
C ASN A 300 2.65 10.92 12.95
N MET A 301 1.67 10.69 12.08
CA MET A 301 1.42 9.39 11.45
C MET A 301 1.52 9.47 9.93
N THR A 302 1.86 8.34 9.31
CA THR A 302 1.68 8.12 7.86
C THR A 302 0.80 6.88 7.70
N PHE A 303 -0.01 6.88 6.66
CA PHE A 303 -0.99 5.85 6.40
C PHE A 303 -0.75 5.23 5.03
N TYR A 304 -1.08 3.95 4.91
CA TYR A 304 -0.97 3.20 3.67
C TYR A 304 -2.25 2.40 3.47
N SER A 305 -2.74 2.37 2.22
CA SER A 305 -3.85 1.51 1.79
C SER A 305 -3.40 0.74 0.56
N TYR A 306 -3.74 -0.54 0.49
CA TYR A 306 -3.34 -1.41 -0.62
C TYR A 306 -4.55 -2.21 -1.10
N GLU A 307 -4.90 -2.08 -2.38
CA GLU A 307 -5.69 -3.08 -3.09
C GLU A 307 -4.76 -4.15 -3.62
N VAL A 308 -4.91 -5.39 -3.17
CA VAL A 308 -4.12 -6.53 -3.66
C VAL A 308 -5.00 -7.37 -4.57
N ILE A 309 -4.67 -7.36 -5.85
CA ILE A 309 -5.46 -7.99 -6.92
C ILE A 309 -4.71 -9.21 -7.43
N ASN A 310 -5.34 -10.38 -7.31
CA ASN A 310 -4.82 -11.59 -7.94
C ASN A 310 -5.16 -11.58 -9.44
N ARG A 311 -4.17 -11.31 -10.29
CA ARG A 311 -4.30 -11.31 -11.76
C ARG A 311 -4.04 -12.68 -12.37
N SER A 312 -3.54 -13.63 -11.57
CA SER A 312 -3.26 -14.98 -12.01
C SER A 312 -4.53 -15.81 -12.25
N THR A 313 -4.37 -16.99 -12.86
CA THR A 313 -5.47 -17.93 -13.13
C THR A 313 -5.68 -18.96 -12.03
N TYR A 314 -4.99 -18.85 -10.90
CA TYR A 314 -5.07 -19.79 -9.80
C TYR A 314 -5.39 -19.09 -8.49
N VAL A 315 -6.00 -19.84 -7.58
CA VAL A 315 -6.27 -19.39 -6.22
C VAL A 315 -5.04 -19.64 -5.37
N LEU A 316 -4.60 -18.63 -4.62
CA LEU A 316 -3.58 -18.75 -3.59
C LEU A 316 -4.27 -19.16 -2.28
N THR A 317 -3.85 -20.29 -1.70
CA THR A 317 -4.32 -20.81 -0.42
C THR A 317 -3.27 -20.57 0.67
N ASP A 318 -3.68 -20.60 1.94
CA ASP A 318 -2.80 -20.30 3.08
C ASP A 318 -2.00 -19.00 2.88
N THR A 319 -2.73 -17.95 2.46
CA THR A 319 -2.17 -16.67 2.08
C THR A 319 -1.88 -15.81 3.30
N TYR A 320 -0.66 -15.28 3.37
CA TYR A 320 -0.21 -14.33 4.38
C TYR A 320 0.21 -13.03 3.69
N PHE A 321 -0.19 -11.91 4.29
CA PHE A 321 0.18 -10.56 3.86
C PHE A 321 0.59 -9.74 5.08
N SER A 322 1.74 -9.07 5.01
CA SER A 322 2.21 -8.17 6.06
C SER A 322 3.25 -7.22 5.48
N PRO A 323 3.34 -5.97 5.95
CA PRO A 323 4.60 -5.25 5.84
C PRO A 323 5.66 -5.96 6.69
N TRP A 324 6.83 -6.23 6.11
CA TRP A 324 8.05 -6.46 6.87
C TRP A 324 8.61 -5.12 7.29
N VAL A 325 9.06 -5.01 8.54
CA VAL A 325 9.52 -3.74 9.11
C VAL A 325 10.85 -3.97 9.82
N ASP A 326 11.84 -3.17 9.44
CA ASP A 326 13.06 -2.95 10.19
C ASP A 326 13.04 -1.52 10.76
N ALA A 327 12.91 -1.42 12.08
CA ALA A 327 12.64 -0.14 12.73
C ALA A 327 13.90 0.71 12.90
N ASP A 328 15.01 0.13 13.39
CA ASP A 328 16.16 0.85 13.94
C ASP A 328 15.75 2.16 14.66
N LEU A 329 14.98 2.03 15.74
CA LEU A 329 14.44 3.15 16.50
C LEU A 329 15.56 3.87 17.27
N GLY A 330 16.32 4.70 16.55
CA GLY A 330 17.51 5.34 17.06
C GLY A 330 18.72 4.41 17.03
N TYR A 331 18.85 3.50 18.00
CA TYR A 331 19.99 2.58 18.09
C TYR A 331 19.56 1.12 17.93
N ALA A 332 19.63 0.60 16.71
CA ALA A 332 19.21 -0.75 16.31
C ALA A 332 19.51 -1.92 17.28
N PHE A 333 20.57 -1.84 18.09
CA PHE A 333 20.95 -2.91 19.04
C PHE A 333 20.19 -2.89 20.37
N ASP A 334 19.36 -1.88 20.64
CA ASP A 334 18.43 -1.85 21.78
C ASP A 334 16.94 -1.83 21.40
N ASP A 335 16.63 -2.07 20.12
CA ASP A 335 15.25 -2.24 19.64
C ASP A 335 14.61 -3.53 20.18
N PHE A 336 13.44 -3.39 20.83
CA PHE A 336 12.58 -4.51 21.18
C PHE A 336 11.25 -4.40 20.44
N VAL A 337 10.73 -5.54 19.97
CA VAL A 337 9.42 -5.61 19.30
C VAL A 337 8.36 -6.27 20.18
N GLY A 338 7.13 -5.79 20.07
CA GLY A 338 5.96 -6.33 20.76
C GLY A 338 4.70 -6.26 19.90
N CYS A 339 3.65 -6.91 20.36
CA CYS A 339 2.32 -6.79 19.77
C CYS A 339 1.24 -6.72 20.84
N ASP A 340 0.17 -6.01 20.52
CA ASP A 340 -1.08 -5.97 21.24
C ASP A 340 -2.17 -6.52 20.33
N VAL A 341 -2.52 -7.79 20.54
CA VAL A 341 -3.47 -8.52 19.71
C VAL A 341 -4.89 -7.96 19.84
N GLU A 342 -5.29 -7.48 21.01
CA GLU A 342 -6.63 -6.92 21.21
C GLU A 342 -6.83 -5.62 20.42
N ARG A 343 -5.74 -4.86 20.23
CA ARG A 343 -5.73 -3.63 19.43
C ARG A 343 -5.31 -3.83 17.97
N GLY A 344 -4.84 -5.03 17.60
CA GLY A 344 -4.27 -5.28 16.28
C GLY A 344 -3.01 -4.45 15.99
N LEU A 345 -2.18 -4.21 17.00
CA LEU A 345 -1.03 -3.29 16.94
C LEU A 345 0.30 -4.04 17.08
N GLY A 346 1.26 -3.78 16.18
CA GLY A 346 2.68 -4.07 16.38
C GLY A 346 3.44 -2.81 16.76
N TYR A 347 4.48 -2.92 17.59
CA TYR A 347 5.29 -1.77 18.02
C TYR A 347 6.76 -2.13 18.27
N CYS A 348 7.66 -1.17 18.05
CA CYS A 348 9.07 -1.21 18.44
C CYS A 348 9.33 -0.17 19.55
N TYR A 349 10.19 -0.46 20.53
CA TYR A 349 10.48 0.42 21.68
C TYR A 349 11.88 0.27 22.24
#